data_AF-A0A8B8HUN5-F1
#
_entry.id   AF-A0A8B8HUN5-F1
#
_cell.length_a   1.000
_cell.length_b   1.000
_cell.length_c   1.000
_cell.angle_alpha   90.00
_cell.angle_beta   90.00
_cell.angle_gamma   90.00
#
_symmetry.space_group_name_H-M   'P 1'
#
loop_
_entity.id
_entity.type
_entity.pdbx_description
1 polymer ?
#
loop_
_entity_poly.entity_id
_entity_poly.type
_entity_poly.pdbx_seq_one_letter_code
_entity_poly.pdbx_strand_id
1 'polypeptide(L)'
;MKLPFNIILRPVLKTYFKSSKVFCQHYTFSVSVPYTYIYSALGLFINVQHLKKHLGEIPLIDQVSKESNKIYRNEMLVHDLKIIAISMGLIQYSCLLFGCYTENPSLFLPHLAGQLIVVCVKIVNAFLVLIKVDLRSLYKFQHKLTGVALMTFNWCQEFCVFRQHLCVCDL
;
A
#
# COMPACT_ATOMS: atom_id res chain seq x y z
N MET A 1 21.02 4.85 10.82
CA MET A 1 20.31 5.13 12.09
C MET A 1 19.79 3.82 12.62
N LYS A 2 19.85 3.55 13.93
CA LYS A 2 19.31 2.30 14.50
C LYS A 2 17.80 2.22 14.28
N LEU A 3 17.29 1.14 13.68
CA LEU A 3 15.85 0.92 13.53
C LEU A 3 15.18 0.83 14.92
N PRO A 4 14.12 1.61 15.21
CA PRO A 4 13.44 1.59 16.51
C PRO A 4 12.75 0.24 16.80
N PHE A 5 12.59 -0.61 15.78
CA PHE A 5 11.99 -1.93 15.88
C PHE A 5 13.01 -3.08 15.79
N ASN A 6 14.30 -2.80 15.98
CA ASN A 6 15.38 -3.79 15.94
C ASN A 6 15.01 -5.06 16.72
N ILE A 7 14.50 -4.96 17.95
CA ILE A 7 14.22 -6.12 18.80
C ILE A 7 13.21 -7.10 18.16
N ILE A 8 12.23 -6.59 17.40
CA ILE A 8 11.15 -7.39 16.79
C ILE A 8 11.54 -7.85 15.38
N LEU A 9 12.07 -6.93 14.56
CA LEU A 9 12.39 -7.23 13.16
C LEU A 9 13.67 -8.05 13.01
N ARG A 10 14.64 -7.92 13.92
CA ARG A 10 15.93 -8.61 13.88
C ARG A 10 15.85 -10.13 13.74
N PRO A 11 15.12 -10.89 14.58
CA PRO A 11 15.08 -12.34 14.46
C PRO A 11 14.52 -12.82 13.11
N VAL A 12 13.55 -12.08 12.56
CA VAL A 12 12.95 -12.40 11.26
C VAL A 12 13.88 -12.04 10.11
N LEU A 13 14.38 -10.79 10.08
CA LEU A 13 15.23 -10.31 8.99
C LEU A 13 16.60 -10.99 8.95
N LYS A 14 17.20 -11.29 10.12
CA LYS A 14 18.53 -11.93 10.20
C LYS A 14 18.54 -13.31 9.57
N THR A 15 17.47 -14.08 9.75
CA THR A 15 17.34 -15.43 9.19
C THR A 15 17.30 -15.42 7.66
N TYR A 16 16.68 -14.40 7.06
CA TYR A 16 16.48 -14.31 5.60
C TYR A 16 17.36 -13.29 4.89
N PHE A 17 18.32 -12.66 5.58
CA PHE A 17 19.09 -11.52 5.06
C PHE A 17 19.90 -11.84 3.79
N LYS A 18 20.51 -13.03 3.75
CA LYS A 18 21.29 -13.47 2.58
C LYS A 18 20.38 -13.76 1.39
N SER A 19 19.23 -14.39 1.63
CA SER A 19 18.25 -14.69 0.58
C SER A 19 17.62 -13.42 0.01
N SER A 20 17.25 -12.47 0.87
CA SER A 20 16.70 -11.18 0.44
C SER A 20 17.73 -10.33 -0.32
N LYS A 21 19.03 -10.49 -0.03
CA LYS A 21 20.12 -9.89 -0.81
C LYS A 21 20.09 -10.32 -2.26
N VAL A 22 20.12 -11.64 -2.45
CA VAL A 22 20.19 -12.23 -3.79
C VAL A 22 18.92 -11.90 -4.58
N PHE A 23 17.76 -11.94 -3.93
CA PHE A 23 16.48 -11.54 -4.55
C PHE A 23 16.51 -10.09 -5.07
N CYS A 24 16.94 -9.13 -4.25
CA CYS A 24 16.97 -7.71 -4.64
C CYS A 24 18.13 -7.34 -5.58
N GLN A 25 19.08 -8.25 -5.82
CA GLN A 25 20.13 -8.08 -6.83
C GLN A 25 19.68 -8.52 -8.23
N HIS A 26 18.49 -9.10 -8.38
CA HIS A 26 17.94 -9.43 -9.68
C HIS A 26 17.77 -8.16 -10.53
N TYR A 27 18.03 -8.25 -11.84
CA TYR A 27 18.02 -7.08 -12.76
C TYR A 27 16.73 -6.26 -12.66
N THR A 28 15.58 -6.93 -12.54
CA THR A 28 14.26 -6.33 -12.37
C THR A 28 14.13 -5.43 -11.13
N PHE A 29 14.86 -5.73 -10.06
CA PHE A 29 14.84 -5.00 -8.79
C PHE A 29 16.06 -4.09 -8.61
N SER A 30 17.02 -4.12 -9.54
CA SER A 30 18.18 -3.21 -9.50
C SER A 30 17.78 -1.74 -9.73
N VAL A 31 16.63 -1.50 -10.36
CA VAL A 31 16.07 -0.17 -10.66
C VAL A 31 15.06 0.26 -9.57
N SER A 32 15.03 -0.42 -8.42
CA SER A 32 14.03 -0.22 -7.37
C SER A 32 14.00 1.21 -6.80
N VAL A 33 15.17 1.85 -6.64
CA VAL A 33 15.26 3.22 -6.09
C VAL A 33 14.56 4.25 -6.99
N PRO A 34 14.98 4.46 -8.25
CA PRO A 34 14.30 5.43 -9.12
C PRO A 34 12.85 5.04 -9.40
N TYR A 35 12.54 3.74 -9.47
CA TYR A 35 11.15 3.27 -9.60
C TYR A 35 10.28 3.73 -8.43
N THR A 36 10.75 3.51 -7.19
CA THR A 36 10.03 3.84 -5.95
C THR A 36 9.86 5.36 -5.80
N TYR A 37 10.85 6.15 -6.25
CA TYR A 37 10.76 7.60 -6.29
C TYR A 37 9.64 8.10 -7.22
N ILE A 38 9.59 7.59 -8.45
CA ILE A 38 8.54 7.95 -9.42
C ILE A 38 7.17 7.46 -8.92
N TYR A 39 7.11 6.24 -8.43
CA TYR A 39 5.90 5.63 -7.89
C TYR A 39 5.33 6.42 -6.69
N SER A 40 6.17 6.84 -5.74
CA SER A 40 5.73 7.66 -4.62
C SER A 40 5.23 9.03 -5.05
N ALA A 41 5.92 9.69 -5.97
CA ALA A 41 5.49 10.98 -6.52
C ALA A 41 4.12 10.88 -7.22
N LEU A 42 3.92 9.84 -8.04
CA LEU A 42 2.64 9.57 -8.70
C LEU A 42 1.53 9.26 -7.68
N GLY A 43 1.82 8.42 -6.68
CA GLY A 43 0.89 8.07 -5.62
C GLY A 43 0.45 9.30 -4.80
N LEU A 44 1.37 10.21 -4.49
CA LEU A 44 1.04 11.50 -3.87
C LEU A 44 0.16 12.34 -4.78
N PHE A 45 0.56 12.52 -6.03
CA PHE A 45 -0.20 13.35 -6.98
C PHE A 45 -1.65 12.86 -7.12
N ILE A 46 -1.84 11.55 -7.31
CA ILE A 46 -3.16 10.94 -7.42
C ILE A 46 -3.98 11.17 -6.15
N ASN A 47 -3.40 10.94 -4.96
CA ASN A 47 -4.12 11.13 -3.71
C ASN A 47 -4.47 12.60 -3.44
N VAL A 48 -3.60 13.55 -3.79
CA VAL A 48 -3.90 14.99 -3.67
C VAL A 48 -5.06 15.38 -4.58
N GLN A 49 -5.05 14.93 -5.84
CA GLN A 49 -6.14 15.19 -6.77
C GLN A 49 -7.46 14.57 -6.30
N HIS A 50 -7.40 13.33 -5.80
CA HIS A 50 -8.56 12.62 -5.26
C HIS A 50 -9.11 13.30 -4.00
N LEU A 51 -8.23 13.75 -3.10
CA LEU A 51 -8.62 14.51 -1.92
C LEU A 51 -9.25 15.86 -2.28
N LYS A 52 -8.67 16.59 -3.24
CA LYS A 52 -9.22 17.87 -3.72
C LYS A 52 -10.62 17.69 -4.30
N LYS A 53 -10.86 16.59 -5.02
CA LYS A 53 -12.17 16.26 -5.56
C LYS A 53 -13.19 15.95 -4.47
N HIS A 54 -12.82 15.13 -3.47
CA HIS A 54 -13.75 14.72 -2.40
C HIS A 54 -13.99 15.79 -1.32
N LEU A 55 -13.01 16.65 -1.01
CA LEU A 55 -13.22 17.78 -0.10
C LEU A 55 -14.12 18.87 -0.71
N GLY A 56 -14.22 18.94 -2.03
CA GLY A 56 -15.08 19.90 -2.74
C GLY A 56 -16.54 19.43 -2.90
N GLU A 57 -16.83 18.15 -2.70
CA GLU A 57 -18.19 17.59 -2.75
C GLU A 57 -18.84 17.73 -1.37
N ILE A 58 -19.52 18.86 -1.13
CA ILE A 58 -20.43 19.00 0.00
C ILE A 58 -21.59 18.02 -0.27
N PRO A 59 -21.92 17.07 0.63
CA PRO A 59 -23.07 16.19 0.43
C PRO A 59 -24.32 17.06 0.30
N LEU A 60 -24.92 17.06 -0.90
CA LEU A 60 -26.16 17.77 -1.21
C LEU A 60 -27.22 17.38 -0.16
N ILE A 61 -27.54 18.33 0.70
CA ILE A 61 -28.61 18.25 1.69
C ILE A 61 -29.91 18.34 0.89
N ASP A 62 -30.39 17.22 0.34
CA ASP A 62 -31.75 17.15 -0.17
C ASP A 62 -32.66 16.47 0.86
N GLN A 63 -33.68 17.23 1.24
CA GLN A 63 -34.55 17.04 2.39
C GLN A 63 -35.55 15.90 2.15
N VAL A 64 -35.32 14.66 2.61
CA VAL A 64 -36.44 13.70 2.75
C VAL A 64 -36.27 12.73 3.93
N SER A 65 -37.17 12.89 4.90
CA SER A 65 -37.76 11.90 5.85
C SER A 65 -36.89 11.06 6.81
N LYS A 66 -37.43 10.80 8.01
CA LYS A 66 -36.77 10.19 9.19
C LYS A 66 -36.18 8.78 9.00
N GLU A 67 -36.46 8.08 7.90
CA GLU A 67 -35.82 6.82 7.53
C GLU A 67 -34.45 7.04 6.84
N SER A 68 -34.28 8.23 6.26
CA SER A 68 -33.01 8.75 5.72
C SER A 68 -31.95 8.94 6.78
N ASN A 69 -32.28 9.18 8.06
CA ASN A 69 -31.26 9.42 9.09
C ASN A 69 -30.26 8.27 9.26
N LYS A 70 -30.67 7.00 9.09
CA LYS A 70 -29.75 5.85 9.22
C LYS A 70 -28.91 5.66 7.95
N ILE A 71 -29.51 5.88 6.78
CA ILE A 71 -28.82 5.82 5.48
C ILE A 71 -27.83 7.00 5.36
N TYR A 72 -28.27 8.22 5.70
CA TYR A 72 -27.46 9.43 5.77
C TYR A 72 -26.30 9.31 6.75
N ARG A 73 -26.52 8.73 7.94
CA ARG A 73 -25.44 8.50 8.91
C ARG A 73 -24.44 7.48 8.39
N ASN A 74 -24.88 6.47 7.63
CA ASN A 74 -23.99 5.52 6.97
C ASN A 74 -23.23 6.17 5.80
N GLU A 75 -23.87 7.01 4.98
CA GLU A 75 -23.23 7.73 3.87
C GLU A 75 -22.19 8.74 4.37
N MET A 76 -22.50 9.49 5.44
CA MET A 76 -21.56 10.39 6.11
C MET A 76 -20.36 9.61 6.70
N LEU A 77 -20.61 8.46 7.33
CA LEU A 77 -19.56 7.60 7.86
C LEU A 77 -18.68 7.01 6.74
N VAL A 78 -19.27 6.60 5.61
CA VAL A 78 -18.53 6.13 4.42
C VAL A 78 -17.68 7.25 3.82
N HIS A 79 -18.22 8.47 3.75
CA HIS A 79 -17.49 9.65 3.28
C HIS A 79 -16.30 9.97 4.19
N ASP A 80 -16.49 10.01 5.51
CA ASP A 80 -15.43 10.29 6.47
C ASP A 80 -14.36 9.19 6.46
N LEU A 81 -14.75 7.92 6.35
CA LEU A 81 -13.81 6.80 6.17
C LEU A 81 -13.02 6.91 4.87
N LYS A 82 -13.64 7.37 3.77
CA LYS A 82 -12.91 7.63 2.51
C LYS A 82 -11.89 8.74 2.69
N ILE A 83 -12.24 9.84 3.35
CA ILE A 83 -11.30 10.93 3.64
C ILE A 83 -10.15 10.42 4.50
N ILE A 84 -10.43 9.66 5.56
CA ILE A 84 -9.41 9.06 6.42
C ILE A 84 -8.52 8.10 5.63
N ALA A 85 -9.09 7.28 4.75
CA ALA A 85 -8.30 6.38 3.91
C ALA A 85 -7.39 7.14 2.93
N ILE A 86 -7.89 8.21 2.31
CA ILE A 86 -7.11 9.05 1.38
C ILE A 86 -6.00 9.80 2.14
N SER A 87 -6.29 10.34 3.32
CA SER A 87 -5.31 11.07 4.13
C SER A 87 -4.22 10.14 4.67
N MET A 88 -4.57 8.92 5.09
CA MET A 88 -3.60 7.88 5.44
C MET A 88 -2.73 7.52 4.23
N GLY A 89 -3.32 7.41 3.04
CA GLY A 89 -2.58 7.22 1.79
C GLY A 89 -1.55 8.33 1.54
N LEU A 90 -1.95 9.60 1.68
CA LEU A 90 -1.04 10.74 1.54
C LEU A 90 0.14 10.67 2.51
N ILE A 91 -0.11 10.33 3.77
CA ILE A 91 0.95 10.18 4.77
C ILE A 91 1.90 9.06 4.35
N GLN A 92 1.37 7.89 3.96
CA GLN A 92 2.19 6.75 3.59
C GLN A 92 3.07 7.03 2.35
N TYR A 93 2.52 7.66 1.30
CA TYR A 93 3.31 8.02 0.12
C TYR A 93 4.29 9.17 0.39
N SER A 94 3.96 10.08 1.31
CA SER A 94 4.89 11.12 1.76
C SER A 94 6.06 10.48 2.50
N CYS A 95 5.79 9.56 3.42
CA CYS A 95 6.82 8.79 4.11
C CYS A 95 7.68 7.99 3.13
N LEU A 96 7.11 7.40 2.07
CA LEU A 96 7.87 6.71 1.03
C LEU A 96 8.83 7.65 0.31
N LEU A 97 8.33 8.83 -0.12
CA LEU A 97 9.13 9.84 -0.83
C LEU A 97 10.24 10.40 0.06
N PHE A 98 9.92 10.80 1.29
CA PHE A 98 10.89 11.27 2.26
C PHE A 98 11.87 10.16 2.66
N GLY A 99 11.42 8.91 2.76
CA GLY A 99 12.28 7.75 2.99
C GLY A 99 13.31 7.56 1.88
N CYS A 100 12.91 7.74 0.62
CA CYS A 100 13.85 7.75 -0.51
C CYS A 100 14.81 8.93 -0.46
N TYR A 101 14.33 10.14 -0.13
CA TYR A 101 15.17 11.34 -0.08
C TYR A 101 16.17 11.34 1.09
N THR A 102 15.75 10.85 2.25
CA THR A 102 16.56 10.82 3.48
C THR A 102 17.29 9.51 3.70
N GLU A 103 17.14 8.57 2.77
CA GLU A 103 17.72 7.21 2.84
C GLU A 103 17.38 6.48 4.15
N ASN A 104 16.25 6.82 4.77
CA ASN A 104 15.87 6.32 6.09
C ASN A 104 14.91 5.13 5.97
N PRO A 105 15.34 3.88 6.30
CA PRO A 105 14.50 2.69 6.12
C PRO A 105 13.25 2.70 7.01
N SER A 106 13.25 3.43 8.13
CA SER A 106 12.11 3.46 9.06
C SER A 106 10.85 4.09 8.43
N LEU A 107 11.01 5.01 7.49
CA LEU A 107 9.91 5.70 6.82
C LEU A 107 9.17 4.83 5.78
N PHE A 108 9.78 3.72 5.35
CA PHE A 108 9.12 2.77 4.44
C PHE A 108 8.18 1.81 5.18
N LEU A 109 8.39 1.59 6.49
CA LEU A 109 7.64 0.60 7.27
C LEU A 109 6.11 0.80 7.25
N PRO A 110 5.57 2.02 7.40
CA PRO A 110 4.12 2.22 7.40
C PRO A 110 3.47 1.82 6.07
N HIS A 111 4.11 2.17 4.94
CA HIS A 111 3.60 1.82 3.62
C HIS A 111 3.80 0.33 3.32
N LEU A 112 4.97 -0.24 3.62
CA LEU A 112 5.26 -1.67 3.43
C LEU A 112 4.31 -2.58 4.22
N ALA A 113 4.10 -2.29 5.50
CA ALA A 113 3.21 -3.08 6.35
C ALA A 113 1.74 -2.94 5.89
N GLY A 114 1.32 -1.70 5.60
CA GLY A 114 -0.03 -1.41 5.11
C GLY A 114 -0.33 -2.13 3.80
N GLN A 115 0.56 -2.01 2.80
CA GLN A 115 0.38 -2.69 1.52
C GLN A 115 0.42 -4.21 1.65
N LEU A 116 1.28 -4.77 2.50
CA LEU A 116 1.34 -6.21 2.71
C LEU A 116 -0.02 -6.75 3.19
N ILE A 117 -0.65 -6.07 4.15
CA ILE A 117 -1.98 -6.44 4.65
C ILE A 117 -3.01 -6.38 3.52
N VAL A 118 -3.02 -5.30 2.73
CA VAL A 118 -3.96 -5.14 1.61
C VAL A 118 -3.76 -6.23 0.55
N VAL A 119 -2.52 -6.55 0.19
CA VAL A 119 -2.17 -7.61 -0.76
C VAL A 119 -2.64 -8.97 -0.21
N CYS A 120 -2.36 -9.29 1.05
CA CYS A 120 -2.83 -10.52 1.69
C CYS A 120 -4.35 -10.65 1.65
N VAL A 121 -5.09 -9.60 2.02
CA VAL A 121 -6.57 -9.59 1.95
C VAL A 121 -7.06 -9.81 0.52
N LYS A 122 -6.43 -9.18 -0.47
CA LYS A 122 -6.79 -9.38 -1.88
C LYS A 122 -6.49 -10.79 -2.38
N ILE A 123 -5.38 -11.38 -1.96
CA ILE A 123 -5.03 -12.76 -2.27
C ILE A 123 -6.06 -13.72 -1.68
N VAL A 124 -6.40 -13.58 -0.39
CA VAL A 124 -7.43 -14.41 0.26
C VAL A 124 -8.78 -14.25 -0.44
N ASN A 125 -9.18 -13.02 -0.77
CA ASN A 125 -10.42 -12.77 -1.51
C ASN A 125 -10.40 -13.41 -2.91
N ALA A 126 -9.26 -13.35 -3.62
CA ALA A 126 -9.09 -14.01 -4.91
C ALA A 126 -9.24 -15.53 -4.80
N PHE A 127 -8.63 -16.15 -3.79
CA PHE A 127 -8.77 -17.60 -3.54
C PHE A 127 -10.20 -17.99 -3.17
N LEU A 128 -10.90 -17.21 -2.34
CA LEU A 128 -12.31 -17.45 -2.00
C LEU A 128 -13.22 -17.37 -3.23
N VAL A 129 -12.92 -16.47 -4.17
CA VAL A 129 -13.62 -16.39 -5.46
C VAL A 129 -13.25 -17.59 -6.34
N LEU A 130 -11.99 -18.03 -6.34
CA LEU A 130 -11.55 -19.17 -7.15
C LEU A 130 -12.24 -20.48 -6.72
N ILE A 131 -12.40 -20.70 -5.42
CA ILE A 131 -13.09 -21.88 -4.87
C ILE A 131 -14.57 -21.92 -5.28
N LYS A 132 -15.19 -20.75 -5.49
CA LYS A 132 -16.63 -20.64 -5.73
C LYS A 132 -17.06 -20.68 -7.20
N VAL A 133 -16.16 -20.66 -8.20
CA VAL A 133 -16.62 -20.32 -9.56
C VAL A 133 -16.12 -21.15 -10.75
N ASP A 134 -17.15 -21.45 -11.56
CA ASP A 134 -17.31 -21.93 -12.93
C ASP A 134 -16.46 -21.22 -14.02
N LEU A 135 -16.24 -21.88 -15.17
CA LEU A 135 -15.31 -21.50 -16.26
C LEU A 135 -15.51 -20.07 -16.80
N ARG A 136 -16.73 -19.52 -16.75
CA ARG A 136 -17.07 -18.17 -17.24
C ARG A 136 -16.54 -17.03 -16.35
N SER A 137 -16.12 -17.33 -15.12
CA SER A 137 -15.55 -16.35 -14.19
C SER A 137 -14.04 -16.19 -14.29
N LEU A 138 -13.36 -17.03 -15.08
CA LEU A 138 -11.91 -16.97 -15.25
C LEU A 138 -11.44 -15.65 -15.86
N TYR A 139 -12.21 -15.06 -16.79
CA TYR A 139 -11.85 -13.76 -17.38
C TYR A 139 -11.93 -12.61 -16.35
N LYS A 140 -12.96 -12.59 -15.49
CA LYS A 140 -13.07 -11.62 -14.39
C LYS A 140 -11.99 -11.84 -13.33
N PHE A 141 -11.53 -13.08 -13.18
CA PHE A 141 -10.42 -13.44 -12.29
C PHE A 141 -9.07 -12.93 -12.82
N GLN A 142 -8.83 -12.98 -14.13
CA GLN A 142 -7.58 -12.48 -14.73
C GLN A 142 -7.32 -11.00 -14.40
N HIS A 143 -8.32 -10.13 -14.56
CA HIS A 143 -8.15 -8.71 -14.20
C HIS A 143 -7.82 -8.51 -12.71
N LYS A 144 -8.46 -9.29 -11.82
CA LYS A 144 -8.15 -9.26 -10.38
C LYS A 144 -6.74 -9.76 -10.11
N LEU A 145 -6.32 -10.83 -10.77
CA LEU A 145 -5.00 -11.43 -10.62
C LEU A 145 -3.90 -10.48 -11.10
N THR A 146 -4.07 -9.82 -12.25
CA THR A 146 -3.13 -8.80 -12.73
C THR A 146 -2.99 -7.66 -11.74
N GLY A 147 -4.08 -7.20 -11.13
CA GLY A 147 -4.03 -6.17 -10.09
C GLY A 147 -3.26 -6.62 -8.84
N VAL A 148 -3.44 -7.87 -8.40
CA VAL A 148 -2.68 -8.44 -7.27
C VAL A 148 -1.20 -8.59 -7.61
N ALA A 149 -0.88 -9.06 -8.82
CA ALA A 149 0.49 -9.20 -9.29
C ALA A 149 1.22 -7.85 -9.33
N LEU A 150 0.57 -6.80 -9.85
CA LEU A 150 1.12 -5.44 -9.85
C LEU A 150 1.34 -4.89 -8.44
N MET A 151 0.38 -5.07 -7.52
CA MET A 151 0.57 -4.64 -6.13
C MET A 151 1.70 -5.40 -5.44
N THR A 152 1.82 -6.70 -5.70
CA THR A 152 2.93 -7.52 -5.18
C THR A 152 4.26 -7.06 -5.75
N PHE A 153 4.32 -6.73 -7.05
CA PHE A 153 5.51 -6.21 -7.69
C PHE A 153 5.95 -4.88 -7.08
N ASN A 154 5.02 -3.93 -6.91
CA ASN A 154 5.30 -2.64 -6.26
C ASN A 154 5.83 -2.83 -4.85
N TRP A 155 5.19 -3.72 -4.07
CA TRP A 155 5.65 -4.06 -2.74
C TRP A 155 7.06 -4.66 -2.73
N CYS A 156 7.40 -5.55 -3.67
CA CYS A 156 8.75 -6.09 -3.82
C CYS A 156 9.78 -5.01 -4.16
N GLN A 157 9.44 -4.05 -5.02
CA GLN A 157 10.32 -2.92 -5.36
C GLN A 157 10.62 -2.09 -4.11
N GLU A 158 9.60 -1.69 -3.36
CA GLU A 158 9.74 -0.95 -2.12
C GLU A 158 10.53 -1.73 -1.06
N PHE A 159 10.27 -3.03 -0.93
CA PHE A 159 10.99 -3.89 0.00
C PHE A 159 12.47 -3.93 -0.34
N CYS A 160 12.82 -3.97 -1.63
CA CYS A 160 14.21 -3.93 -2.06
C CYS A 160 14.88 -2.59 -1.78
N VAL A 161 14.17 -1.47 -1.91
CA VAL A 161 14.67 -0.15 -1.49
C VAL A 161 14.87 -0.10 0.02
N PHE A 162 13.88 -0.51 0.81
CA PHE A 162 13.99 -0.60 2.27
C PHE A 162 15.21 -1.44 2.69
N ARG A 163 15.42 -2.56 2.01
CA ARG A 163 16.52 -3.49 2.25
C ARG A 163 17.89 -2.96 1.79
N GLN A 164 17.95 -2.12 0.78
CA GLN A 164 19.19 -1.44 0.37
C GLN A 164 19.63 -0.41 1.41
N HIS A 165 18.68 0.30 2.02
CA HIS A 165 18.93 1.30 3.07
C HIS A 165 19.09 0.70 4.48
N LEU A 166 18.83 -0.61 4.64
CA LEU A 166 19.09 -1.36 5.87
C LEU A 166 20.59 -1.59 6.05
N CYS A 167 21.18 -0.97 7.07
CA CYS A 167 22.57 -1.21 7.43
C CYS A 167 22.75 -2.58 8.13
N VAL A 168 23.93 -3.20 7.99
CA VAL A 168 24.27 -4.46 8.70
C VAL A 168 24.19 -4.28 10.23
N CYS A 169 24.44 -3.06 10.73
CA CYS A 169 24.35 -2.71 12.15
C CYS A 169 22.90 -2.58 12.69
N ASP A 170 21.90 -2.60 11.81
CA ASP A 170 20.47 -2.65 12.16
C ASP A 170 19.95 -4.09 12.36
N LEU A 171 20.82 -5.09 12.10
CA LEU A 171 20.54 -6.52 12.13
C LEU A 171 21.17 -7.27 13.31
#